data_AF-A0A3C1Z4G6-F1
#
_entry.id   AF-A0A3C1Z4G6-F1
#
_cell.length_a   1.000
_cell.length_b   1.000
_cell.length_c   1.000
_cell.angle_alpha   90.00
_cell.angle_beta   90.00
_cell.angle_gamma   90.00
#
_symmetry.space_group_name_H-M   'P 1'
#
loop_
_entity.id
_entity.type
_entity.pdbx_description
1 polymer ?
#
loop_
_entity_poly.entity_id
_entity_poly.type
_entity_poly.pdbx_seq_one_letter_code
_entity_poly.pdbx_strand_id
1 'polypeptide(L)'
;MLRRLLAGKGLMIVLAVGFIAVESIVVASFLSLVHFKTSNHWATKSEQVLIELERMSSAVAGAETQQRGYLITGSDEYLPPYRQAIDTLDTQLRRIGSLTRDNRLQQDRVAFLATQVEQRGDEMDQAIATRRTKGLPHAKSVVAANQQNRTMETIQDIAAQIRDEETRVLQRHRADSEAWAFTTGSFAVAFFILNAVVFTLCGVVMKLALSSQSQADRLLQSLRPSTAPSSR
;
A
#
# COMPACT_ATOMS: atom_id res chain seq x y z
N MET A 1 -50.66 -11.28 -31.54
CA MET A 1 -49.24 -11.60 -31.78
C MET A 1 -48.27 -10.48 -31.39
N LEU A 2 -48.47 -9.22 -31.81
CA LEU A 2 -47.57 -8.08 -31.50
C LEU A 2 -47.26 -7.88 -29.99
N ARG A 3 -48.24 -8.04 -29.09
CA ARG A 3 -48.05 -7.84 -27.63
C ARG A 3 -47.20 -8.93 -26.94
N ARG A 4 -47.22 -10.17 -27.42
CA ARG A 4 -46.34 -11.26 -26.93
C ARG A 4 -44.87 -11.03 -27.35
N LEU A 5 -44.66 -10.47 -28.55
CA LEU A 5 -43.34 -10.04 -29.04
C LEU A 5 -42.80 -8.85 -28.24
N LEU A 6 -43.66 -7.89 -27.85
CA LEU A 6 -43.28 -6.77 -26.97
C LEU A 6 -42.89 -7.24 -25.56
N ALA A 7 -43.61 -8.19 -24.97
CA ALA A 7 -43.26 -8.77 -23.67
C ALA A 7 -41.94 -9.57 -23.70
N GLY A 8 -41.71 -10.35 -24.76
CA GLY A 8 -40.44 -11.07 -24.96
C GLY A 8 -39.26 -10.13 -25.21
N LYS A 9 -39.45 -9.06 -25.99
CA LYS A 9 -38.44 -8.02 -26.22
C LYS A 9 -38.13 -7.23 -24.94
N GLY A 10 -39.14 -6.95 -24.11
CA GLY A 10 -38.96 -6.30 -22.80
C GLY A 10 -38.11 -7.13 -21.84
N LEU A 11 -38.37 -8.44 -21.75
CA LEU A 11 -37.56 -9.34 -20.93
C LEU A 11 -36.10 -9.40 -21.39
N MET A 12 -35.87 -9.46 -22.71
CA MET A 12 -34.50 -9.47 -23.27
C MET A 12 -33.74 -8.18 -22.99
N ILE A 13 -34.42 -7.02 -23.02
CA ILE A 13 -33.81 -5.73 -22.67
C ILE A 13 -33.41 -5.71 -21.18
N VAL A 14 -34.26 -6.22 -20.28
CA VAL A 14 -33.93 -6.29 -18.84
C VAL A 14 -32.72 -7.19 -18.59
N LEU A 15 -32.69 -8.35 -19.24
CA LEU A 15 -31.56 -9.28 -19.11
C LEU A 15 -30.26 -8.68 -19.66
N ALA A 16 -30.34 -7.96 -20.79
CA ALA A 16 -29.17 -7.28 -21.36
C ALA A 16 -28.67 -6.13 -20.47
N VAL A 17 -29.57 -5.32 -19.90
CA VAL A 17 -29.21 -4.24 -18.96
C VAL A 17 -28.61 -4.81 -17.68
N GLY A 18 -29.21 -5.86 -17.12
CA GLY A 18 -28.67 -6.56 -15.95
C GLY A 18 -27.30 -7.18 -16.19
N PHE A 19 -27.08 -7.76 -17.37
CA PHE A 19 -25.78 -8.31 -17.76
C PHE A 19 -24.72 -7.21 -17.87
N ILE A 20 -25.01 -6.11 -18.58
CA ILE A 20 -24.10 -4.96 -18.70
C ILE A 20 -23.78 -4.36 -17.33
N ALA A 21 -24.75 -4.32 -16.42
CA ALA A 21 -24.54 -3.85 -15.07
C ALA A 21 -23.56 -4.71 -14.28
N VAL A 22 -23.72 -6.04 -14.32
CA VAL A 22 -22.79 -6.95 -13.66
C VAL A 22 -21.39 -6.80 -14.24
N GLU A 23 -21.26 -6.76 -15.57
CA GLU A 23 -19.97 -6.55 -16.25
C GLU A 23 -19.31 -5.21 -15.85
N SER A 24 -20.10 -4.14 -15.76
CA SER A 24 -19.57 -2.82 -15.34
C SER A 24 -19.04 -2.80 -13.91
N ILE A 25 -19.70 -3.53 -12.99
CA ILE A 25 -19.23 -3.70 -11.61
C ILE A 25 -17.92 -4.49 -11.60
N VAL A 26 -17.84 -5.58 -12.38
CA VAL A 26 -16.63 -6.41 -12.47
C VAL A 26 -15.45 -5.60 -13.01
N VAL A 27 -15.66 -4.81 -14.07
CA VAL A 27 -14.62 -3.94 -14.64
C VAL A 27 -14.17 -2.86 -13.65
N ALA A 28 -15.11 -2.21 -12.96
CA ALA A 28 -14.78 -1.20 -11.94
C ALA A 28 -14.01 -1.80 -10.75
N SER A 29 -14.42 -2.97 -10.26
CA SER A 29 -13.71 -3.72 -9.22
C SER A 29 -12.31 -4.12 -9.68
N PHE A 30 -12.16 -4.55 -10.94
CA PHE A 30 -10.86 -4.95 -11.49
C PHE A 30 -9.91 -3.76 -11.64
N LEU A 31 -10.40 -2.62 -12.13
CA LEU A 31 -9.63 -1.37 -12.22
C LEU A 31 -9.18 -0.88 -10.84
N SER A 32 -10.07 -0.90 -9.84
CA SER A 32 -9.75 -0.56 -8.46
C SER A 32 -8.68 -1.49 -7.88
N LEU A 33 -8.81 -2.81 -8.11
CA LEU A 33 -7.83 -3.79 -7.65
C LEU A 33 -6.45 -3.58 -8.30
N VAL A 34 -6.41 -3.23 -9.58
CA VAL A 34 -5.16 -2.93 -10.31
C VAL A 34 -4.51 -1.65 -9.76
N HIS A 35 -5.29 -0.58 -9.56
CA HIS A 35 -4.80 0.68 -8.96
C HIS A 35 -4.27 0.49 -7.53
N PHE A 36 -4.96 -0.34 -6.75
CA PHE A 36 -4.54 -0.69 -5.39
C PHE A 36 -3.21 -1.45 -5.40
N LYS A 37 -3.04 -2.41 -6.33
CA LYS A 37 -1.79 -3.19 -6.45
C LYS A 37 -0.58 -2.34 -6.86
N THR A 38 -0.72 -1.42 -7.82
CA THR A 38 0.39 -0.56 -8.27
C THR A 38 0.76 0.51 -7.25
N SER A 39 -0.23 1.14 -6.58
CA SER A 39 0.04 2.08 -5.48
C SER A 39 0.72 1.38 -4.29
N ASN A 40 0.36 0.13 -4.02
CA ASN A 40 1.01 -0.66 -2.97
C ASN A 40 2.48 -0.96 -3.26
N HIS A 41 2.91 -1.12 -4.51
CA HIS A 41 4.31 -1.47 -4.78
C HIS A 41 5.28 -0.38 -4.33
N TRP A 42 4.96 0.88 -4.63
CA TRP A 42 5.75 2.04 -4.19
C TRP A 42 5.68 2.23 -2.68
N ALA A 43 4.49 2.07 -2.09
CA ALA A 43 4.32 2.12 -0.64
C ALA A 43 5.15 1.03 0.07
N THR A 44 5.12 -0.21 -0.42
CA THR A 44 5.91 -1.31 0.13
C THR A 44 7.42 -1.04 0.01
N LYS A 45 7.88 -0.47 -1.12
CA LYS A 45 9.29 -0.07 -1.26
C LYS A 45 9.68 0.99 -0.24
N SER A 46 8.90 2.06 -0.11
CA SER A 46 9.19 3.12 0.87
C SER A 46 9.18 2.60 2.30
N GLU A 47 8.26 1.72 2.65
CA GLU A 47 8.23 1.05 3.96
C GLU A 47 9.48 0.18 4.19
N GLN A 48 9.94 -0.56 3.17
CA GLN A 48 11.19 -1.31 3.25
C GLN A 48 12.40 -0.39 3.44
N VAL A 49 12.46 0.76 2.76
CA VAL A 49 13.53 1.75 2.96
C VAL A 49 13.54 2.24 4.40
N LEU A 50 12.38 2.58 4.97
CA LEU A 50 12.26 3.02 6.36
C LEU A 50 12.73 1.95 7.36
N ILE A 51 12.37 0.67 7.13
CA ILE A 51 12.81 -0.44 7.98
C ILE A 51 14.33 -0.62 7.92
N GLU A 52 14.93 -0.63 6.73
CA GLU A 52 16.39 -0.79 6.62
C GLU A 52 17.14 0.42 7.17
N LEU A 53 16.57 1.64 7.05
CA LEU A 53 17.14 2.85 7.64
C LEU A 53 17.10 2.83 9.18
N GLU A 54 16.02 2.32 9.77
CA GLU A 54 15.90 2.15 11.22
C GLU A 54 16.88 1.09 11.75
N ARG A 55 17.03 -0.02 11.01
CA ARG A 55 18.02 -1.06 11.30
C ARG A 55 19.43 -0.52 11.23
N MET A 56 19.75 0.27 10.22
CA MET A 56 21.04 0.94 10.11
C MET A 56 21.27 1.89 11.30
N SER A 57 20.29 2.74 11.64
CA SER A 57 20.42 3.69 12.75
C SER A 57 20.66 2.96 14.08
N SER A 58 19.92 1.87 14.30
CA SER A 58 20.09 1.00 15.47
C SER A 58 21.45 0.31 15.49
N ALA A 59 21.96 -0.13 14.34
CA ALA A 59 23.28 -0.76 14.24
C ALA A 59 24.42 0.23 14.53
N VAL A 60 24.35 1.48 14.05
CA VAL A 60 25.37 2.50 14.39
C VAL A 60 25.37 2.76 15.90
N ALA A 61 24.19 2.98 16.50
CA ALA A 61 24.07 3.18 17.94
C ALA A 61 24.54 1.98 18.76
N GLY A 62 24.25 0.76 18.27
CA GLY A 62 24.74 -0.49 18.84
C GLY A 62 26.26 -0.57 18.81
N ALA A 63 26.89 -0.28 17.67
CA ALA A 63 28.34 -0.23 17.52
C ALA A 63 28.97 0.75 18.50
N GLU A 64 28.44 1.97 18.61
CA GLU A 64 28.92 2.97 19.58
C GLU A 64 28.80 2.50 21.02
N THR A 65 27.69 1.84 21.36
CA THR A 65 27.47 1.30 22.71
C THR A 65 28.51 0.24 23.06
N GLN A 66 28.75 -0.70 22.15
CA GLN A 66 29.74 -1.75 22.33
C GLN A 66 31.15 -1.18 22.40
N GLN A 67 31.48 -0.22 21.52
CA GLN A 67 32.76 0.47 21.52
C GLN A 67 33.02 1.16 22.87
N ARG A 68 32.04 1.90 23.42
CA ARG A 68 32.17 2.55 24.72
C ARG A 68 32.35 1.53 25.86
N GLY A 69 31.63 0.42 25.81
CA GLY A 69 31.80 -0.70 26.75
C GLY A 69 33.23 -1.24 26.74
N TYR A 70 33.80 -1.45 25.55
CA TYR A 70 35.20 -1.83 25.39
C TYR A 70 36.16 -0.77 25.96
N LEU A 71 35.96 0.50 25.61
CA LEU A 71 36.82 1.58 26.08
C LEU A 71 36.84 1.65 27.61
N ILE A 72 35.67 1.61 28.24
CA ILE A 72 35.51 1.75 29.68
C ILE A 72 36.12 0.55 30.41
N THR A 73 35.76 -0.67 30.00
CA THR A 73 36.10 -1.89 30.75
C THR A 73 37.43 -2.52 30.33
N GLY A 74 37.82 -2.37 29.05
CA GLY A 74 38.90 -3.13 28.44
C GLY A 74 38.55 -4.59 28.14
N SER A 75 37.30 -5.04 28.37
CA SER A 75 36.88 -6.43 28.13
C SER A 75 36.67 -6.69 26.64
N ASP A 76 37.34 -7.70 26.08
CA ASP A 76 37.20 -8.08 24.68
C ASP A 76 35.79 -8.62 24.34
N GLU A 77 34.93 -8.92 25.33
CA GLU A 77 33.53 -9.36 25.14
C GLU A 77 32.67 -8.35 24.38
N TYR A 78 33.03 -7.06 24.43
CA TYR A 78 32.35 -6.00 23.68
C TYR A 78 32.73 -5.96 22.19
N LEU A 79 33.81 -6.62 21.77
CA LEU A 79 34.30 -6.52 20.39
C LEU A 79 33.54 -7.39 19.37
N PRO A 80 33.12 -8.63 19.68
CA PRO A 80 32.25 -9.39 18.79
C PRO A 80 30.94 -8.67 18.41
N PRO A 81 30.14 -8.14 19.36
CA PRO A 81 28.90 -7.44 19.00
C PRO A 81 29.16 -6.11 18.28
N TYR A 82 30.30 -5.44 18.55
CA TYR A 82 30.75 -4.29 17.75
C TYR A 82 30.95 -4.66 16.28
N ARG A 83 31.76 -5.71 16.00
CA ARG A 83 32.02 -6.15 14.61
C ARG A 83 30.74 -6.57 13.90
N GLN A 84 29.85 -7.29 14.58
CA GLN A 84 28.56 -7.68 14.02
C GLN A 84 27.70 -6.46 13.63
N ALA A 85 27.75 -5.39 14.43
CA ALA A 85 27.05 -4.15 14.12
C ALA A 85 27.64 -3.48 12.86
N ILE A 86 28.97 -3.44 12.71
CA ILE A 86 29.64 -2.91 11.50
C ILE A 86 29.26 -3.72 10.25
N ASP A 87 29.30 -5.05 10.30
CA ASP A 87 28.91 -5.91 9.18
C ASP A 87 27.44 -5.71 8.78
N THR A 88 26.58 -5.45 9.78
CA THR A 88 25.17 -5.16 9.56
C THR A 88 25.00 -3.86 8.79
N LEU A 89 25.76 -2.81 9.13
CA LEU A 89 25.65 -1.49 8.48
C LEU A 89 25.88 -1.55 6.98
N ASP A 90 26.94 -2.23 6.56
CA ASP A 90 27.29 -2.41 5.15
C ASP A 90 26.16 -3.14 4.38
N THR A 91 25.56 -4.16 5.00
CA THR A 91 24.39 -4.85 4.44
C THR A 91 23.17 -3.94 4.32
N GLN A 92 22.89 -3.12 5.33
CA GLN A 92 21.75 -2.20 5.32
C GLN A 92 21.93 -1.10 4.26
N LEU A 93 23.12 -0.50 4.15
CA LEU A 93 23.42 0.54 3.16
C LEU A 93 23.24 0.03 1.73
N ARG A 94 23.73 -1.18 1.42
CA ARG A 94 23.49 -1.82 0.11
C ARG A 94 22.01 -2.02 -0.18
N ARG A 95 21.23 -2.45 0.81
CA ARG A 95 19.78 -2.65 0.65
C ARG A 95 19.05 -1.34 0.40
N ILE A 96 19.30 -0.31 1.21
CA ILE A 96 18.76 1.04 1.01
C ILE A 96 19.13 1.56 -0.38
N GLY A 97 20.38 1.39 -0.81
CA GLY A 97 20.83 1.76 -2.16
C GLY A 97 20.08 1.02 -3.26
N SER A 98 19.85 -0.29 -3.12
CA SER A 98 19.09 -1.06 -4.12
C SER A 98 17.61 -0.67 -4.19
N LEU A 99 16.99 -0.36 -3.04
CA LEU A 99 15.58 0.03 -2.93
C LEU A 99 15.31 1.41 -3.52
N THR A 100 16.31 2.29 -3.51
CA THR A 100 16.21 3.68 -3.97
C THR A 100 16.83 3.92 -5.36
N ARG A 101 17.12 2.86 -6.14
CA ARG A 101 17.84 2.97 -7.43
C ARG A 101 17.18 3.87 -8.47
N ASP A 102 15.87 4.01 -8.37
CA ASP A 102 15.00 4.77 -9.28
C ASP A 102 14.92 6.26 -8.91
N ASN A 103 15.51 6.66 -7.77
CA ASN A 103 15.53 8.04 -7.32
C ASN A 103 16.96 8.55 -7.15
N ARG A 104 17.44 9.33 -8.13
CA ARG A 104 18.79 9.89 -8.14
C ARG A 104 19.12 10.73 -6.91
N LEU A 105 18.16 11.54 -6.42
CA LEU A 105 18.37 12.35 -5.22
C LEU A 105 18.54 11.47 -3.97
N GLN A 106 17.78 10.37 -3.87
CA GLN A 106 17.97 9.40 -2.78
C GLN A 106 19.30 8.65 -2.92
N GLN A 107 19.72 8.30 -4.14
CA GLN A 107 21.04 7.69 -4.36
C GLN A 107 22.18 8.59 -3.88
N ASP A 108 22.12 9.89 -4.17
CA ASP A 108 23.13 10.85 -3.71
C ASP A 108 23.15 10.94 -2.17
N ARG A 109 21.98 10.94 -1.53
CA ARG A 109 21.86 10.91 -0.05
C ARG A 109 22.38 9.62 0.57
N VAL A 110 22.09 8.47 -0.05
CA VAL A 110 22.54 7.16 0.42
C VAL A 110 24.04 7.01 0.26
N ALA A 111 24.61 7.48 -0.84
CA ALA A 111 26.05 7.51 -1.04
C ALA A 111 26.74 8.37 0.03
N PHE A 112 26.20 9.57 0.30
CA PHE A 112 26.75 10.44 1.34
C PHE A 112 26.60 9.82 2.74
N LEU A 113 25.44 9.22 3.04
CA LEU A 113 25.22 8.47 4.28
C LEU A 113 26.24 7.34 4.45
N ALA A 114 26.52 6.58 3.39
CA ALA A 114 27.50 5.50 3.41
C ALA A 114 28.91 6.02 3.78
N THR A 115 29.34 7.13 3.18
CA THR A 115 30.62 7.77 3.53
C THR A 115 30.67 8.21 5.00
N GLN A 116 29.58 8.76 5.54
CA GLN A 116 29.53 9.18 6.94
C GLN A 116 29.55 7.99 7.90
N VAL A 117 28.87 6.89 7.55
CA VAL A 117 28.88 5.65 8.33
C VAL A 117 30.26 4.98 8.32
N GLU A 118 30.94 4.97 7.16
CA GLU A 118 32.31 4.47 7.03
C GLU A 118 33.28 5.29 7.89
N GLN A 119 33.24 6.62 7.77
CA GLN A 119 34.03 7.52 8.60
C GLN A 119 33.78 7.28 10.10
N ARG A 120 32.52 7.04 10.48
CA ARG A 120 32.18 6.74 11.88
C ARG A 120 32.77 5.40 12.33
N GLY A 121 32.78 4.39 11.47
CA GLY A 121 33.45 3.11 11.69
C GLY A 121 34.94 3.29 11.97
N ASP A 122 35.64 4.04 11.12
CA ASP A 122 37.07 4.31 11.24
C ASP A 122 37.41 5.06 12.55
N GLU A 123 36.59 6.03 12.94
CA GLU A 123 36.71 6.76 14.21
C GLU A 123 36.60 5.82 15.43
N MET A 124 35.68 4.85 15.37
CA MET A 124 35.48 3.86 16.44
C MET A 124 36.66 2.89 16.51
N ASP A 125 37.12 2.39 15.37
CA ASP A 125 38.28 1.49 15.28
C ASP A 125 39.56 2.15 15.77
N GLN A 126 39.78 3.42 15.42
CA GLN A 126 40.93 4.19 15.91
C GLN A 126 40.94 4.29 17.45
N ALA A 127 39.78 4.52 18.06
CA ALA A 127 39.64 4.59 19.51
C ALA A 127 39.89 3.22 20.18
N ILE A 128 39.36 2.13 19.59
CA ILE A 128 39.59 0.75 20.06
C ILE A 128 41.09 0.39 19.97
N ALA A 129 41.73 0.68 18.85
CA ALA A 129 43.16 0.44 18.65
C ALA A 129 44.02 1.25 19.62
N THR A 130 43.64 2.51 19.88
CA THR A 130 44.32 3.36 20.86
C THR A 130 44.14 2.82 22.27
N ARG A 131 42.95 2.31 22.63
CA ARG A 131 42.71 1.68 23.93
C ARG A 131 43.59 0.45 24.15
N ARG A 132 43.77 -0.37 23.11
CA ARG A 132 44.63 -1.57 23.14
C ARG A 132 46.10 -1.24 23.32
N THR A 133 46.58 -0.21 22.63
CA THR A 133 48.03 0.07 22.52
C THR A 133 48.53 1.10 23.54
N LYS A 134 47.70 2.09 23.88
CA LYS A 134 48.09 3.27 24.69
C LYS A 134 47.24 3.47 25.94
N GLY A 135 46.23 2.61 26.16
CA GLY A 135 45.37 2.65 27.34
C GLY A 135 44.24 3.69 27.26
N LEU A 136 43.39 3.71 28.30
CA LEU A 136 42.17 4.51 28.37
C LEU A 136 42.40 6.03 28.26
N PRO A 137 43.41 6.65 28.90
CA PRO A 137 43.59 8.11 28.81
C PRO A 137 43.78 8.59 27.37
N HIS A 138 44.56 7.87 26.56
CA HIS A 138 44.76 8.18 25.15
C HIS A 138 43.53 7.87 24.30
N ALA A 139 42.79 6.80 24.61
CA ALA A 139 41.55 6.51 23.88
C ALA A 139 40.49 7.59 24.10
N LYS A 140 40.41 8.16 25.30
CA LYS A 140 39.50 9.29 25.61
C LYS A 140 39.82 10.53 24.79
N SER A 141 41.11 10.88 24.60
CA SER A 141 41.48 12.05 23.79
C SER A 141 41.14 11.83 22.31
N VAL A 142 41.30 10.61 21.78
CA VAL A 142 40.87 10.25 20.43
C VAL A 142 39.35 10.40 20.28
N VAL A 143 38.55 9.87 21.22
CA VAL A 143 37.09 10.03 21.19
C VAL A 143 36.65 11.49 21.29
N ALA A 144 37.37 12.32 22.06
CA ALA A 144 37.09 13.75 22.15
C ALA A 144 37.42 14.49 20.85
N ALA A 145 38.51 14.13 20.17
CA ALA A 145 38.84 14.66 18.84
C ALA A 145 37.79 14.25 17.81
N ASN A 146 37.38 12.97 17.79
CA ASN A 146 36.41 12.46 16.81
C ASN A 146 35.02 13.12 16.98
N GLN A 147 34.63 13.53 18.19
CA GLN A 147 33.39 14.30 18.40
C GLN A 147 33.34 15.62 17.63
N GLN A 148 34.50 16.21 17.31
CA GLN A 148 34.55 17.47 16.55
C GLN A 148 34.10 17.28 15.10
N ASN A 149 34.16 16.06 14.57
CA ASN A 149 33.73 15.74 13.20
C ASN A 149 32.21 15.71 13.04
N ARG A 150 31.46 15.57 14.14
CA ARG A 150 29.99 15.52 14.15
C ARG A 150 29.38 14.47 13.19
N THR A 151 30.09 13.37 13.02
CA THR A 151 29.72 12.27 12.11
C THR A 151 28.37 11.67 12.50
N MET A 152 28.14 11.43 13.78
CA MET A 152 26.87 10.86 14.25
C MET A 152 25.69 11.82 14.06
N GLU A 153 25.85 13.12 14.33
CA GLU A 153 24.79 14.09 14.00
C GLU A 153 24.51 14.11 12.50
N THR A 154 25.55 14.10 11.68
CA THR A 154 25.42 14.10 10.21
C THR A 154 24.70 12.84 9.71
N ILE A 155 25.01 11.65 10.26
CA ILE A 155 24.28 10.40 9.96
C ILE A 155 22.79 10.54 10.32
N GLN A 156 22.48 11.06 11.50
CA GLN A 156 21.10 11.25 11.96
C GLN A 156 20.34 12.24 11.07
N ASP A 157 20.97 13.35 10.66
CA ASP A 157 20.38 14.37 9.81
C ASP A 157 20.07 13.83 8.41
N ILE A 158 21.01 13.09 7.80
CA ILE A 158 20.77 12.49 6.47
C ILE A 158 19.70 11.40 6.57
N ALA A 159 19.74 10.56 7.60
CA ALA A 159 18.71 9.55 7.82
C ALA A 159 17.32 10.21 8.01
N ALA A 160 17.23 11.31 8.75
CA ALA A 160 15.98 12.06 8.88
C ALA A 160 15.49 12.59 7.52
N GLN A 161 16.39 13.15 6.70
CA GLN A 161 16.04 13.62 5.36
C GLN A 161 15.53 12.50 4.44
N ILE A 162 16.14 11.31 4.48
CA ILE A 162 15.67 10.13 3.73
C ILE A 162 14.30 9.70 4.24
N ARG A 163 14.14 9.59 5.57
CA ARG A 163 12.90 9.21 6.25
C ARG A 163 11.75 10.14 5.88
N ASP A 164 11.98 11.45 5.87
CA ASP A 164 10.96 12.45 5.57
C ASP A 164 10.46 12.33 4.12
N GLU A 165 11.38 12.10 3.17
CA GLU A 165 10.99 11.90 1.76
C GLU A 165 10.19 10.61 1.58
N GLU A 166 10.63 9.50 2.16
CA GLU A 166 9.88 8.22 2.08
C GLU A 166 8.52 8.31 2.77
N THR A 167 8.43 9.01 3.90
CA THR A 167 7.16 9.25 4.60
C THR A 167 6.23 10.11 3.75
N ARG A 168 6.76 11.12 3.06
CA ARG A 168 5.99 11.95 2.14
C ARG A 168 5.49 11.16 0.93
N VAL A 169 6.32 10.28 0.37
CA VAL A 169 5.92 9.35 -0.70
C VAL A 169 4.80 8.43 -0.23
N LEU A 170 4.92 7.82 0.95
CA LEU A 170 3.87 6.99 1.57
C LEU A 170 2.55 7.75 1.75
N GLN A 171 2.60 8.98 2.27
CA GLN A 171 1.41 9.79 2.50
C GLN A 171 0.69 10.13 1.18
N ARG A 172 1.43 10.47 0.12
CA ARG A 172 0.85 10.70 -1.22
C ARG A 172 0.15 9.45 -1.74
N HIS A 173 0.81 8.29 -1.67
CA HIS A 173 0.24 7.03 -2.17
C HIS A 173 -0.97 6.57 -1.37
N ARG A 174 -1.00 6.81 -0.05
CA ARG A 174 -2.17 6.54 0.80
C ARG A 174 -3.34 7.46 0.46
N ALA A 175 -3.10 8.76 0.36
CA ALA A 175 -4.14 9.74 0.00
C ALA A 175 -4.74 9.44 -1.39
N ASP A 176 -3.88 9.12 -2.37
CA ASP A 176 -4.33 8.70 -3.70
C ASP A 176 -5.15 7.41 -3.61
N SER A 177 -4.68 6.39 -2.89
CA SER A 177 -5.41 5.13 -2.73
C SER A 177 -6.78 5.32 -2.06
N GLU A 178 -6.89 6.19 -1.06
CA GLU A 178 -8.16 6.49 -0.37
C GLU A 178 -9.14 7.23 -1.30
N ALA A 179 -8.66 8.23 -2.05
CA ALA A 179 -9.48 8.96 -3.00
C ALA A 179 -10.01 8.05 -4.13
N TRP A 180 -9.16 7.13 -4.61
CA TRP A 180 -9.53 6.14 -5.62
C TRP A 180 -10.51 5.08 -5.08
N ALA A 181 -10.34 4.63 -3.84
CA ALA A 181 -11.26 3.71 -3.19
C ALA A 181 -12.64 4.35 -2.97
N PHE A 182 -12.67 5.61 -2.53
CA PHE A 182 -13.92 6.34 -2.30
C PHE A 182 -14.70 6.59 -3.59
N THR A 183 -14.02 7.06 -4.64
CA THR A 183 -14.66 7.31 -5.95
C THR A 183 -15.17 6.02 -6.58
N THR A 184 -14.34 4.97 -6.63
CA THR A 184 -14.75 3.69 -7.22
C THR A 184 -15.86 3.02 -6.42
N GLY A 185 -15.78 3.04 -5.08
CA GLY A 185 -16.82 2.54 -4.20
C GLY A 185 -18.14 3.29 -4.37
N SER A 186 -18.09 4.63 -4.46
CA SER A 186 -19.28 5.46 -4.69
C SER A 186 -19.93 5.18 -6.04
N PHE A 187 -19.15 5.00 -7.11
CA PHE A 187 -19.68 4.61 -8.41
C PHE A 187 -20.31 3.22 -8.39
N ALA A 188 -19.70 2.24 -7.72
CA ALA A 188 -20.25 0.90 -7.60
C ALA A 188 -21.60 0.90 -6.85
N VAL A 189 -21.72 1.65 -5.76
CA VAL A 189 -22.98 1.81 -5.01
C VAL A 189 -24.04 2.53 -5.84
N ALA A 190 -23.68 3.61 -6.54
CA ALA A 190 -24.61 4.33 -7.40
C ALA A 190 -25.14 3.45 -8.54
N PHE A 191 -24.27 2.66 -9.19
CA PHE A 191 -24.66 1.70 -10.22
C PHE A 191 -25.56 0.58 -9.67
N PHE A 192 -25.27 0.08 -8.47
CA PHE A 192 -26.11 -0.92 -7.80
C PHE A 192 -27.53 -0.39 -7.54
N ILE A 193 -27.64 0.83 -6.99
CA ILE A 193 -28.94 1.48 -6.72
C ILE A 193 -29.69 1.72 -8.03
N LEU A 194 -29.02 2.27 -9.05
CA LEU A 194 -29.63 2.51 -10.37
C LEU A 194 -30.22 1.23 -10.96
N ASN A 195 -29.47 0.12 -10.89
CA ASN A 195 -29.94 -1.17 -11.38
C ASN A 195 -31.12 -1.70 -10.57
N ALA A 196 -31.07 -1.62 -9.24
CA ALA A 196 -32.20 -2.01 -8.39
C ALA A 196 -33.48 -1.25 -8.76
N VAL A 197 -33.38 0.06 -9.05
CA VAL A 197 -34.50 0.88 -9.54
C VAL A 197 -35.00 0.39 -10.90
N VAL A 198 -34.12 0.16 -11.87
CA VAL A 198 -34.49 -0.33 -13.21
C VAL A 198 -35.20 -1.69 -13.15
N PHE A 199 -34.67 -2.64 -12.37
CA PHE A 199 -35.28 -3.95 -12.16
C PHE A 199 -36.66 -3.85 -11.50
N THR A 200 -36.79 -3.00 -10.46
CA THR A 200 -38.06 -2.78 -9.77
C THR A 200 -39.09 -2.19 -10.72
N LEU A 201 -38.72 -1.15 -11.47
CA LEU A 201 -39.62 -0.46 -12.39
C LEU A 201 -40.06 -1.39 -13.53
N CYS A 202 -39.16 -2.21 -14.05
CA CYS A 202 -39.53 -3.18 -15.07
C CYS A 202 -40.40 -4.31 -14.52
N GLY A 203 -40.15 -4.78 -13.29
CA GLY A 203 -41.01 -5.75 -12.61
C GLY A 203 -42.43 -5.23 -12.40
N VAL A 204 -42.58 -3.94 -12.06
CA VAL A 204 -43.88 -3.27 -11.95
C VAL A 204 -44.59 -3.21 -13.31
N VAL A 205 -43.90 -2.76 -14.36
CA VAL A 205 -44.46 -2.70 -15.71
C VAL A 205 -44.92 -4.08 -16.19
N MET A 206 -44.14 -5.12 -15.91
CA MET A 206 -44.49 -6.49 -16.29
C MET A 206 -45.71 -7.02 -15.51
N LYS A 207 -45.81 -6.75 -14.21
CA LYS A 207 -47.01 -7.07 -13.42
C LYS A 207 -48.26 -6.36 -13.95
N LEU A 208 -48.14 -5.07 -14.28
CA LEU A 208 -49.24 -4.28 -14.86
C LEU A 208 -49.65 -4.80 -16.24
N ALA A 209 -48.68 -5.21 -17.07
CA ALA A 209 -48.96 -5.81 -18.37
C ALA A 209 -49.71 -7.15 -18.23
N LEU A 210 -49.28 -8.02 -17.30
CA LEU A 210 -49.92 -9.32 -17.05
C LEU A 210 -51.32 -9.15 -16.43
N SER A 211 -51.51 -8.21 -15.50
CA SER A 211 -52.82 -7.96 -14.90
C SER A 211 -53.81 -7.42 -15.93
N SER A 212 -53.37 -6.52 -16.81
CA SER A 212 -54.20 -6.01 -17.92
C SER A 212 -54.65 -7.14 -18.87
N GLN A 213 -53.79 -8.15 -19.08
CA GLN A 213 -54.11 -9.31 -19.88
C GLN A 213 -55.16 -10.20 -19.22
N SER A 214 -55.03 -10.46 -17.91
CA SER A 214 -56.01 -11.26 -17.18
C SER A 214 -57.41 -10.63 -17.15
N GLN A 215 -57.49 -9.30 -17.13
CA GLN A 215 -58.78 -8.58 -17.18
C GLN A 215 -59.42 -8.68 -18.56
N ALA A 216 -58.63 -8.54 -19.63
CA ALA A 216 -59.13 -8.69 -21.00
C ALA A 216 -59.66 -10.11 -21.27
N ASP A 217 -58.96 -11.15 -20.80
CA ASP A 217 -59.39 -12.53 -20.99
C ASP A 217 -60.69 -12.85 -20.23
N ARG A 218 -60.86 -12.32 -19.00
CA ARG A 218 -62.10 -12.48 -18.22
C ARG A 218 -63.30 -11.83 -18.89
N LEU A 219 -63.14 -10.63 -19.46
CA LEU A 219 -64.22 -9.93 -20.17
C LEU A 219 -64.66 -10.71 -21.42
N LEU A 220 -63.71 -11.26 -22.18
CA LEU A 220 -64.01 -12.11 -23.33
C LEU A 220 -64.74 -13.40 -22.92
N GLN A 221 -64.41 -13.96 -21.76
CA GLN A 221 -65.08 -15.16 -21.25
C GLN A 221 -66.49 -14.87 -20.74
N SER A 222 -66.75 -13.71 -20.13
CA SER A 222 -68.10 -13.28 -19.75
C SER A 222 -69.01 -12.96 -20.93
N LEU A 223 -68.43 -12.59 -22.08
CA LEU A 223 -69.16 -12.30 -23.31
C LEU A 223 -69.36 -13.54 -24.19
N ARG A 224 -68.75 -14.69 -23.85
CA ARG A 224 -69.01 -15.96 -24.54
C ARG A 224 -70.36 -16.50 -24.09
N PRO A 225 -71.35 -16.67 -24.99
CA PRO A 225 -72.66 -17.19 -24.61
C PRO A 225 -72.54 -18.61 -24.05
N SER A 226 -73.22 -18.86 -22.94
CA SER A 226 -73.29 -20.18 -22.30
C SER A 226 -73.98 -21.17 -23.23
N THR A 227 -73.20 -21.97 -23.96
CA THR A 227 -73.73 -23.15 -24.66
C THR A 227 -73.92 -24.25 -23.62
N ALA A 228 -75.02 -24.20 -22.88
CA ALA A 228 -75.46 -25.33 -22.07
C ALA A 228 -75.79 -26.52 -23.00
N PRO A 229 -75.33 -27.75 -22.73
CA PRO A 229 -75.71 -28.90 -23.53
C PRO A 229 -77.17 -29.23 -23.24
N SER A 230 -78.00 -29.23 -24.27
CA SER A 230 -79.36 -29.75 -24.22
C SER A 230 -79.29 -31.27 -24.03
N SER A 231 -79.47 -31.75 -22.80
CA SER A 231 -79.78 -33.16 -22.55
C SER A 231 -81.26 -33.40 -22.87
N ARG A 232 -81.50 -34.34 -23.78
CA ARG A 232 -82.79 -34.94 -24.11
C ARG A 232 -83.45 -35.59 -22.91
#